data_AF-A0A949IJ11-F1
#
_entry.id   AF-A0A949IJ11-F1
#
_cell.length_a   1.000
_cell.length_b   1.000
_cell.length_c   1.000
_cell.angle_alpha   90.00
_cell.angle_beta   90.00
_cell.angle_gamma   90.00
#
_symmetry.space_group_name_H-M   'P 1'
#
loop_
_entity.id
_entity.type
_entity.pdbx_description
1 polymer ?
#
loop_
_entity_poly.entity_id
_entity_poly.type
_entity_poly.pdbx_seq_one_letter_code
_entity_poly.pdbx_strand_id
1 'polypeptide(L)'
;MFEFAALFVAFYVYHMLGITVGYHRLLAHRSFDCPKWVEYFFVMGGYLGFQSSPIWWATIHRGHHRFVDTPQDPHSPRYGMWNSFIGWAFKDSYTETLNPDRQSKDLTRDKLYMFLEQGGDWRRMHLLNSFIGFSSRLILLGLFGWQVALASVAAGLAAQQMPFLLNFICHLPFLGYRNFKDDDDSVNVPWVAFLTTGEGWHNNHHHAPGSAKSGLKWWEIDPAWMTIKTMSMFGLVSRMNVHKDTTVSARAKKAAAVTPRTSPVQIQVSTVAKRKLEAQPIAVVEAALNEKQLVIAK
;
A
#
# COMPACT_ATOMS: atom_id res chain seq x y z
N MET A 1 -9.51 -14.02 27.44
CA MET A 1 -8.77 -14.23 26.17
C MET A 1 -9.35 -13.41 25.03
N PHE A 2 -10.66 -13.50 24.75
CA PHE A 2 -11.30 -12.72 23.67
C PHE A 2 -11.14 -11.20 23.83
N GLU A 3 -11.40 -10.66 25.02
CA GLU A 3 -11.24 -9.23 25.32
C GLU A 3 -9.83 -8.71 25.04
N PHE A 4 -8.81 -9.42 25.55
CA PHE A 4 -7.41 -9.07 25.29
C PHE A 4 -7.09 -9.08 23.79
N ALA A 5 -7.56 -10.08 23.04
CA ALA A 5 -7.35 -10.16 21.60
C ALA A 5 -8.01 -8.98 20.86
N ALA A 6 -9.24 -8.61 21.23
CA ALA A 6 -9.92 -7.45 20.66
C ALA A 6 -9.18 -6.14 20.96
N LEU A 7 -8.71 -5.95 22.20
CA LEU A 7 -7.90 -4.80 22.60
C LEU A 7 -6.58 -4.75 21.82
N PHE A 8 -5.89 -5.89 21.70
CA PHE A 8 -4.65 -6.00 20.94
C PHE A 8 -4.86 -5.59 19.48
N VAL A 9 -5.90 -6.13 18.82
CA VAL A 9 -6.21 -5.78 17.42
C VAL A 9 -6.55 -4.30 17.29
N ALA A 10 -7.34 -3.73 18.21
CA ALA A 10 -7.68 -2.31 18.19
C ALA A 10 -6.44 -1.41 18.30
N PHE A 11 -5.55 -1.68 19.27
CA PHE A 11 -4.30 -0.95 19.40
C PHE A 11 -3.38 -1.17 18.20
N TYR A 12 -3.31 -2.39 17.67
CA TYR A 12 -2.45 -2.72 16.52
C TYR A 12 -2.88 -1.93 15.29
N VAL A 13 -4.19 -1.90 15.01
CA VAL A 13 -4.76 -1.10 13.90
C VAL A 13 -4.49 0.39 14.12
N TYR A 14 -4.65 0.91 15.34
CA TYR A 14 -4.34 2.31 15.63
C TYR A 14 -2.86 2.64 15.38
N HIS A 15 -1.95 1.81 15.86
CA HIS A 15 -0.52 2.00 15.63
C HIS A 15 -0.17 1.89 14.15
N MET A 16 -0.66 0.86 13.46
CA MET A 16 -0.43 0.68 12.02
C MET A 16 -0.99 1.83 11.18
N LEU A 17 -2.21 2.30 11.45
CA LEU A 17 -2.74 3.50 10.80
C LEU A 17 -1.89 4.73 11.13
N GLY A 18 -1.34 4.83 12.34
CA GLY A 18 -0.43 5.91 12.68
C GLY A 18 0.88 5.90 11.89
N ILE A 19 1.41 4.70 11.61
CA ILE A 19 2.56 4.51 10.72
C ILE A 19 2.17 4.84 9.28
N THR A 20 1.11 4.22 8.76
CA THR A 20 0.75 4.29 7.35
C THR A 20 0.06 5.59 6.96
N VAL A 21 -0.98 6.02 7.69
CA VAL A 21 -1.69 7.28 7.41
C VAL A 21 -0.88 8.46 7.92
N GLY A 22 -0.35 8.38 9.15
CA GLY A 22 0.38 9.47 9.78
C GLY A 22 1.80 9.64 9.24
N TYR A 23 2.71 8.73 9.57
CA TYR A 23 4.13 8.90 9.23
C TYR A 23 4.36 8.82 7.71
N HIS A 24 3.80 7.80 7.05
CA HIS A 24 4.07 7.51 5.66
C HIS A 24 3.31 8.45 4.70
N ARG A 25 1.98 8.32 4.61
CA ARG A 25 1.17 9.02 3.60
C ARG A 25 1.04 10.51 3.88
N LEU A 26 0.89 10.91 5.14
CA LEU A 26 0.74 12.32 5.53
C LEU A 26 2.09 13.01 5.64
N LEU A 27 2.99 12.57 6.53
CA LEU A 27 4.25 13.27 6.76
C LEU A 27 5.26 13.02 5.64
N ALA A 28 5.59 11.77 5.29
CA ALA A 28 6.65 11.50 4.32
C ALA A 28 6.27 11.88 2.89
N HIS A 29 5.04 11.61 2.47
CA HIS A 29 4.60 11.82 1.07
C HIS A 29 3.70 13.02 0.83
N ARG A 30 3.15 13.65 1.87
CA ARG A 30 2.20 14.78 1.71
C ARG A 30 1.07 14.45 0.72
N SER A 31 0.59 13.22 0.77
CA SER A 31 -0.43 12.72 -0.16
C SER A 31 -1.81 13.32 0.10
N PHE A 32 -2.05 13.85 1.30
CA PHE A 32 -3.24 14.60 1.66
C PHE A 32 -2.93 15.66 2.72
N ASP A 33 -3.85 16.61 2.92
CA ASP A 33 -3.80 17.61 3.99
C ASP A 33 -5.02 17.47 4.90
N CYS A 34 -4.82 17.69 6.20
CA CYS A 34 -5.87 17.65 7.21
C CYS A 34 -5.61 18.68 8.33
N PRO A 35 -6.60 19.00 9.19
CA PRO A 35 -6.38 19.82 10.37
C PRO A 35 -5.31 19.23 11.29
N LYS A 36 -4.55 20.09 11.97
CA LYS A 36 -3.41 19.66 12.80
C LYS A 36 -3.76 18.68 13.91
N TRP A 37 -4.96 18.73 14.47
CA TRP A 37 -5.39 17.77 15.49
C TRP A 37 -5.60 16.36 14.91
N VAL A 38 -6.03 16.24 13.64
CA VAL A 38 -6.13 14.96 12.93
C VAL A 38 -4.73 14.44 12.62
N GLU A 39 -3.86 15.31 12.12
CA GLU A 39 -2.46 14.98 11.85
C GLU A 39 -1.79 14.43 13.13
N TYR A 40 -1.90 15.14 14.25
CA TYR A 40 -1.32 14.69 15.51
C TYR A 40 -1.94 13.39 16.04
N PHE A 41 -3.24 13.16 15.85
CA PHE A 41 -3.86 11.90 16.24
C PHE A 41 -3.18 10.70 15.56
N PHE A 42 -3.04 10.72 14.22
CA PHE A 42 -2.38 9.62 13.52
C PHE A 42 -0.88 9.57 13.81
N VAL A 43 -0.19 10.70 13.82
CA VAL A 43 1.25 10.75 14.10
C VAL A 43 1.55 10.21 15.50
N MET A 44 0.72 10.50 16.50
CA MET A 44 0.88 9.89 17.82
C MET A 44 0.61 8.38 17.82
N GLY A 45 -0.22 7.85 16.93
CA GLY A 45 -0.35 6.40 16.71
C GLY A 45 0.98 5.75 16.33
N GLY A 46 1.72 6.35 15.38
CA GLY A 46 3.05 5.88 14.96
C GLY A 46 4.10 6.08 16.06
N TYR A 47 4.11 7.24 16.70
CA TYR A 47 5.05 7.54 17.79
C TYR A 47 4.86 6.59 18.98
N LEU A 48 3.62 6.39 19.44
CA LEU A 48 3.29 5.44 20.50
C LEU A 48 3.46 3.98 20.07
N GLY A 49 3.64 3.71 18.77
CA GLY A 49 4.03 2.42 18.19
C GLY A 49 5.56 2.26 18.06
N PHE A 50 6.34 3.05 18.80
CA PHE A 50 7.81 2.96 18.89
C PHE A 50 8.58 3.21 17.58
N GLN A 51 8.04 4.03 16.67
CA GLN A 51 8.70 4.40 15.41
C GLN A 51 9.71 5.57 15.51
N SER A 52 10.05 6.01 16.72
CA SER A 52 10.93 7.18 16.94
C SER A 52 10.35 8.49 16.39
N SER A 53 11.20 9.52 16.27
CA SER A 53 10.81 10.86 15.85
C SER A 53 10.13 10.89 14.46
N PRO A 54 9.05 11.68 14.30
CA PRO A 54 8.42 11.88 12.99
C PRO A 54 9.36 12.50 11.93
N ILE A 55 10.27 13.40 12.34
CA ILE A 55 11.22 14.06 11.41
C ILE A 55 12.26 13.05 10.96
N TRP A 56 12.87 12.31 11.88
CA TRP A 56 13.76 11.19 11.58
C TRP A 56 13.12 10.22 10.59
N TRP A 57 11.96 9.68 10.95
CA TRP A 57 11.28 8.67 10.12
C TRP A 57 11.02 9.19 8.70
N ALA A 58 10.42 10.38 8.58
CA ALA A 58 10.14 10.97 7.26
C ALA A 58 11.42 11.28 6.46
N THR A 59 12.51 11.69 7.12
CA THR A 59 13.79 11.97 6.47
C THR A 59 14.43 10.70 5.91
N ILE A 60 14.46 9.62 6.70
CA ILE A 60 14.94 8.31 6.25
C ILE A 60 14.09 7.82 5.07
N HIS A 61 12.76 7.86 5.19
CA HIS A 61 11.84 7.37 4.16
C HIS A 61 11.89 8.17 2.86
N ARG A 62 11.94 9.51 2.94
CA ARG A 62 12.16 10.38 1.78
C ARG A 62 13.53 10.13 1.14
N GLY A 63 14.51 9.71 1.94
CA GLY A 63 15.84 9.30 1.48
C GLY A 63 15.81 8.00 0.71
N HIS A 64 15.12 7.00 1.24
CA HIS A 64 14.86 5.73 0.55
C HIS A 64 14.26 5.96 -0.83
N HIS A 65 13.16 6.72 -0.96
CA HIS A 65 12.58 6.98 -2.29
C HIS A 65 13.50 7.74 -3.24
N ARG A 66 14.38 8.60 -2.73
CA ARG A 66 15.32 9.36 -3.55
C ARG A 66 16.47 8.50 -4.07
N PHE A 67 16.90 7.53 -3.28
CA PHE A 67 18.09 6.72 -3.50
C PHE A 67 17.75 5.24 -3.61
N VAL A 68 16.52 4.91 -3.99
CA VAL A 68 15.99 3.54 -3.92
C VAL A 68 16.91 2.57 -4.63
N ASP A 69 17.29 1.51 -3.92
CA ASP A 69 18.14 0.45 -4.45
C ASP A 69 19.51 0.92 -5.02
N THR A 70 20.00 2.08 -4.55
CA THR A 70 21.38 2.54 -4.70
C THR A 70 22.15 2.39 -3.38
N PRO A 71 23.49 2.54 -3.37
CA PRO A 71 24.28 2.48 -2.13
C PRO A 71 23.91 3.54 -1.08
N GLN A 72 23.19 4.61 -1.47
CA GLN A 72 22.75 5.67 -0.58
C GLN A 72 21.37 5.39 0.03
N ASP A 73 20.68 4.33 -0.38
CA ASP A 73 19.46 3.86 0.26
C ASP A 73 19.77 3.45 1.71
N PRO A 74 19.10 4.02 2.73
CA PRO A 74 19.33 3.63 4.12
C PRO A 74 19.12 2.14 4.38
N HIS A 75 18.23 1.48 3.63
CA HIS A 75 17.78 0.12 3.91
C HIS A 75 17.50 -0.71 2.65
N SER A 76 18.24 -0.51 1.55
CA SER A 76 18.12 -1.39 0.38
C SER A 76 18.65 -2.80 0.68
N PRO A 77 17.88 -3.86 0.34
CA PRO A 77 18.36 -5.24 0.45
C PRO A 77 19.54 -5.56 -0.47
N ARG A 78 19.73 -4.82 -1.58
CA ARG A 78 20.85 -5.03 -2.52
C ARG A 78 22.23 -4.86 -1.87
N TYR A 79 22.29 -4.06 -0.81
CA TYR A 79 23.54 -3.70 -0.12
C TYR A 79 23.64 -4.28 1.30
N GLY A 80 22.83 -5.30 1.60
CA GLY A 80 22.94 -6.08 2.82
C GLY A 80 21.58 -6.40 3.44
N MET A 81 21.20 -7.67 3.39
CA MET A 81 19.91 -8.15 3.92
C MET A 81 19.73 -7.81 5.40
N TRP A 82 20.77 -8.01 6.22
CA TRP A 82 20.74 -7.66 7.65
C TRP A 82 20.57 -6.16 7.87
N ASN A 83 21.29 -5.33 7.09
CA ASN A 83 21.16 -3.89 7.17
C ASN A 83 19.75 -3.44 6.78
N SER A 84 19.17 -3.97 5.70
CA SER A 84 17.82 -3.64 5.23
C SER A 84 16.72 -4.01 6.23
N PHE A 85 16.87 -5.16 6.90
CA PHE A 85 15.90 -5.61 7.88
C PHE A 85 15.95 -4.78 9.16
N ILE A 86 17.13 -4.64 9.78
CA ILE A 86 17.21 -3.98 11.10
C ILE A 86 18.46 -3.13 11.32
N GLY A 87 19.57 -3.38 10.62
CA GLY A 87 20.83 -2.67 10.86
C GLY A 87 20.73 -1.15 10.69
N TRP A 88 19.91 -0.68 9.73
CA TRP A 88 19.69 0.74 9.50
C TRP A 88 19.09 1.48 10.71
N ALA A 89 18.28 0.78 11.53
CA ALA A 89 17.60 1.36 12.67
C ALA A 89 18.55 1.70 13.84
N PHE A 90 19.79 1.21 13.80
CA PHE A 90 20.82 1.46 14.82
C PHE A 90 21.86 2.51 14.40
N LYS A 91 21.68 3.18 13.25
CA LYS A 91 22.55 4.29 12.86
C LYS A 91 22.27 5.48 13.78
N ASP A 92 23.30 5.93 14.48
CA ASP A 92 23.21 6.87 15.61
C ASP A 92 23.02 8.34 15.21
N SER A 93 23.11 8.63 13.91
CA SER A 93 23.01 9.96 13.35
C SER A 93 22.62 9.91 11.88
N TYR A 94 22.16 11.06 11.39
CA TYR A 94 21.94 11.26 9.96
C TYR A 94 23.25 11.12 9.18
N THR A 95 23.22 10.42 8.05
CA THR A 95 24.35 10.38 7.12
C THR A 95 24.44 11.70 6.34
N GLU A 96 25.58 11.99 5.70
CA GLU A 96 25.73 13.21 4.89
C GLU A 96 24.67 13.36 3.78
N THR A 97 24.18 12.22 3.28
CA THR A 97 23.14 12.14 2.24
C THR A 97 21.73 12.32 2.78
N LEU A 98 21.53 12.14 4.10
CA LEU A 98 20.23 12.23 4.76
C LEU A 98 20.22 13.49 5.63
N ASN A 99 19.47 14.51 5.25
CA ASN A 99 19.48 15.78 5.97
C ASN A 99 18.05 16.31 6.15
N PRO A 100 17.57 16.48 7.40
CA PRO A 100 16.21 16.94 7.66
C PRO A 100 15.93 18.34 7.12
N ASP A 101 16.93 19.25 7.06
CA ASP A 101 16.77 20.59 6.50
C ASP A 101 16.60 20.61 4.97
N ARG A 102 17.00 19.52 4.31
CA ARG A 102 16.81 19.34 2.87
C ARG A 102 15.57 18.51 2.56
N GLN A 103 15.42 17.39 3.25
CA GLN A 103 14.39 16.40 2.94
C GLN A 103 13.10 16.65 3.69
N SER A 104 13.12 17.24 4.89
CA SER A 104 11.98 17.31 5.82
C SER A 104 11.78 18.71 6.42
N LYS A 105 12.20 19.75 5.69
CA LYS A 105 12.14 21.16 6.13
C LYS A 105 10.73 21.65 6.49
N ASP A 106 9.72 21.05 5.89
CA ASP A 106 8.31 21.28 6.20
C ASP A 106 7.95 20.82 7.62
N LEU A 107 8.60 19.76 8.13
CA LEU A 107 8.37 19.21 9.47
C LEU A 107 9.13 19.95 10.56
N THR A 108 10.30 20.52 10.25
CA THR A 108 11.15 21.24 11.24
C THR A 108 10.53 22.53 11.77
N ARG A 109 9.44 23.00 11.15
CA ARG A 109 8.66 24.17 11.61
C ARG A 109 7.69 23.83 12.74
N ASP A 110 7.42 22.55 12.96
CA ASP A 110 6.48 22.09 13.97
C ASP A 110 7.17 21.91 15.33
N LYS A 111 6.71 22.65 16.35
CA LYS A 111 7.34 22.63 17.67
C LYS A 111 7.24 21.27 18.35
N LEU A 112 6.15 20.55 18.15
CA LEU A 112 6.00 19.21 18.72
C LEU A 112 7.02 18.28 18.07
N TYR A 113 7.12 18.30 16.74
CA TYR A 113 8.06 17.42 16.03
C TYR A 113 9.51 17.74 16.36
N MET A 114 9.87 19.02 16.48
CA MET A 114 11.21 19.42 16.93
C MET A 114 11.50 18.98 18.37
N PHE A 115 10.51 19.00 19.26
CA PHE A 115 10.65 18.42 20.59
C PHE A 115 10.88 16.90 20.50
N LEU A 116 10.12 16.16 19.69
CA LEU A 116 10.31 14.70 19.55
C LEU A 116 11.61 14.32 18.85
N GLU A 117 12.13 15.20 17.98
CA GLU A 117 13.38 15.03 17.23
C GLU A 117 14.64 15.17 18.09
N GLN A 118 14.56 15.80 19.26
CA GLN A 118 15.68 15.88 20.22
C GLN A 118 17.02 16.34 19.59
N GLY A 119 16.95 17.21 18.58
CA GLY A 119 18.12 17.73 17.86
C GLY A 119 18.79 16.74 16.89
N GLY A 120 18.11 15.66 16.50
CA GLY A 120 18.63 14.64 15.59
C GLY A 120 19.55 13.61 16.26
N ASP A 121 19.65 13.64 17.60
CA ASP A 121 20.39 12.65 18.38
C ASP A 121 19.55 11.38 18.54
N TRP A 122 19.98 10.32 17.85
CA TRP A 122 19.27 9.03 17.82
C TRP A 122 18.99 8.49 19.22
N ARG A 123 19.98 8.53 20.12
CA ARG A 123 19.83 7.98 21.48
C ARG A 123 18.76 8.74 22.25
N ARG A 124 18.80 10.07 22.18
CA ARG A 124 17.80 10.92 22.87
C ARG A 124 16.40 10.72 22.31
N MET A 125 16.25 10.63 20.99
CA MET A 125 14.95 10.36 20.35
C MET A 125 14.37 9.03 20.80
N HIS A 126 15.16 7.95 20.79
CA HIS A 126 14.71 6.62 21.19
C HIS A 126 14.42 6.52 22.69
N LEU A 127 15.23 7.17 23.53
CA LEU A 127 14.98 7.27 24.97
C LEU A 127 13.69 8.04 25.26
N LEU A 128 13.47 9.19 24.62
CA LEU A 128 12.24 9.97 24.78
C LEU A 128 11.02 9.18 24.28
N ASN A 129 11.12 8.53 23.12
CA ASN A 129 10.04 7.73 22.57
C ASN A 129 9.69 6.53 23.45
N SER A 130 10.70 5.84 23.99
CA SER A 130 10.50 4.77 24.97
C SER A 130 9.87 5.30 26.25
N PHE A 131 10.38 6.41 26.79
CA PHE A 131 9.86 7.03 28.01
C PHE A 131 8.39 7.42 27.87
N ILE A 132 8.02 8.14 26.81
CA ILE A 132 6.62 8.53 26.54
C ILE A 132 5.77 7.29 26.26
N GLY A 133 6.28 6.36 25.46
CA GLY A 133 5.63 5.09 25.14
C GLY A 133 5.25 4.32 26.41
N PHE A 134 6.21 3.98 27.27
CA PHE A 134 5.93 3.25 28.50
C PHE A 134 5.14 4.06 29.52
N SER A 135 5.41 5.36 29.68
CA SER A 135 4.65 6.23 30.61
C SER A 135 3.17 6.27 30.26
N SER A 136 2.83 6.36 28.96
CA SER A 136 1.42 6.29 28.52
C SER A 136 0.77 4.95 28.89
N ARG A 137 1.50 3.83 28.88
CA ARG A 137 0.97 2.51 29.28
C ARG A 137 0.83 2.37 30.80
N LEU A 138 1.68 3.03 31.59
CA LEU A 138 1.49 3.13 33.03
C LEU A 138 0.21 3.91 33.37
N ILE A 139 -0.10 4.96 32.60
CA ILE A 139 -1.39 5.67 32.72
C ILE A 139 -2.55 4.73 32.34
N LEU A 140 -2.46 4.00 31.23
CA LEU A 140 -3.49 3.03 30.84
C LEU A 140 -3.66 1.93 31.90
N LEU A 141 -2.57 1.49 32.53
CA LEU A 141 -2.60 0.51 33.61
C LEU A 141 -3.39 1.03 34.81
N GLY A 142 -3.13 2.27 35.23
CA GLY A 142 -3.84 2.89 36.34
C GLY A 142 -5.32 3.17 36.06
N LEU A 143 -5.66 3.52 34.83
CA LEU A 143 -7.04 3.90 34.45
C LEU A 143 -7.92 2.72 34.02
N PHE A 144 -7.35 1.73 33.34
CA PHE A 144 -8.11 0.68 32.66
C PHE A 144 -7.61 -0.74 32.96
N GLY A 145 -6.59 -0.88 33.81
CA GLY A 145 -6.07 -2.17 34.25
C GLY A 145 -5.06 -2.81 33.28
N TRP A 146 -4.50 -3.94 33.73
CA TRP A 146 -3.34 -4.56 33.10
C TRP A 146 -3.60 -5.10 31.70
N GLN A 147 -4.83 -5.54 31.40
CA GLN A 147 -5.16 -6.09 30.07
C GLN A 147 -5.05 -5.02 28.98
N VAL A 148 -5.56 -3.82 29.22
CA VAL A 148 -5.48 -2.69 28.28
C VAL A 148 -4.04 -2.23 28.11
N ALA A 149 -3.30 -2.06 29.21
CA ALA A 149 -1.91 -1.65 29.18
C ALA A 149 -1.02 -2.66 28.44
N LEU A 150 -1.17 -3.95 28.74
CA LEU A 150 -0.41 -5.03 28.11
C LEU A 150 -0.77 -5.18 26.63
N ALA A 151 -2.06 -5.13 26.28
CA ALA A 151 -2.49 -5.18 24.89
C ALA A 151 -1.90 -4.01 24.08
N SER A 152 -1.90 -2.80 24.66
CA SER A 152 -1.33 -1.60 24.03
C SER A 152 0.18 -1.70 23.81
N VAL A 153 0.94 -2.25 24.77
CA VAL A 153 2.38 -2.41 24.62
C VAL A 153 2.72 -3.51 23.61
N ALA A 154 2.04 -4.65 23.68
CA ALA A 154 2.25 -5.77 22.78
C ALA A 154 1.91 -5.39 21.34
N ALA A 155 0.79 -4.69 21.13
CA ALA A 155 0.38 -4.21 19.82
C ALA A 155 1.35 -3.15 19.26
N GLY A 156 1.84 -2.23 20.10
CA GLY A 156 2.83 -1.24 19.71
C GLY A 156 4.14 -1.88 19.24
N LEU A 157 4.66 -2.84 19.99
CA LEU A 157 5.87 -3.60 19.62
C LEU A 157 5.66 -4.43 18.35
N ALA A 158 4.48 -5.04 18.18
CA ALA A 158 4.16 -5.80 16.97
C ALA A 158 4.07 -4.90 15.73
N ALA A 159 3.40 -3.75 15.83
CA ALA A 159 3.32 -2.76 14.75
C ALA A 159 4.70 -2.19 14.42
N GLN A 160 5.57 -2.02 15.42
CA GLN A 160 6.94 -1.54 15.22
C GLN A 160 7.74 -2.37 14.21
N GLN A 161 7.53 -3.70 14.21
CA GLN A 161 8.28 -4.61 13.34
C GLN A 161 7.87 -4.52 11.88
N MET A 162 6.72 -3.92 11.57
CA MET A 162 6.15 -3.96 10.22
C MET A 162 6.98 -3.16 9.20
N PRO A 163 7.44 -1.92 9.47
CA PRO A 163 8.36 -1.22 8.57
C PRO A 163 9.67 -1.97 8.32
N PHE A 164 10.25 -2.58 9.36
CA PHE A 164 11.47 -3.40 9.24
C PHE A 164 11.26 -4.58 8.30
N LEU A 165 10.13 -5.26 8.46
CA LEU A 165 9.74 -6.39 7.63
C LEU A 165 9.50 -5.99 6.18
N LEU A 166 8.74 -4.92 5.92
CA LEU A 166 8.36 -4.54 4.56
C LEU A 166 9.52 -3.92 3.77
N ASN A 167 10.42 -3.16 4.41
CA ASN A 167 11.63 -2.62 3.77
C ASN A 167 12.49 -3.73 3.15
N PHE A 168 12.44 -4.91 3.75
CA PHE A 168 13.09 -6.11 3.25
C PHE A 168 12.19 -6.89 2.28
N ILE A 169 11.03 -7.39 2.73
CA ILE A 169 10.19 -8.33 1.98
C ILE A 169 9.64 -7.72 0.71
N CYS A 170 9.19 -6.47 0.75
CA CYS A 170 8.60 -5.83 -0.43
C CYS A 170 9.65 -5.37 -1.45
N HIS A 171 10.95 -5.57 -1.20
CA HIS A 171 12.04 -5.34 -2.16
C HIS A 171 12.71 -6.66 -2.60
N LEU A 172 12.06 -7.80 -2.37
CA LEU A 172 12.49 -9.10 -2.88
C LEU A 172 11.59 -9.51 -4.06
N PRO A 173 12.05 -9.39 -5.32
CA PRO A 173 11.21 -9.58 -6.50
C PRO A 173 10.47 -10.92 -6.59
N PHE A 174 10.99 -11.96 -5.92
CA PHE A 174 10.42 -13.30 -5.89
C PHE A 174 9.29 -13.50 -4.86
N LEU A 175 9.00 -12.52 -4.00
CA LEU A 175 7.97 -12.62 -2.95
C LEU A 175 6.63 -11.96 -3.32
N GLY A 176 6.55 -11.28 -4.46
CA GLY A 176 5.36 -10.53 -4.86
C GLY A 176 5.19 -10.41 -6.37
N TYR A 177 4.30 -9.51 -6.76
CA TYR A 177 4.06 -9.17 -8.17
C TYR A 177 4.24 -7.68 -8.41
N ARG A 178 4.39 -7.28 -9.68
CA ARG A 178 4.48 -5.87 -10.08
C ARG A 178 3.31 -5.50 -10.98
N ASN A 179 2.77 -4.31 -10.76
CA ASN A 179 1.85 -3.67 -11.70
C ASN A 179 2.61 -2.75 -12.66
N PHE A 180 3.75 -2.22 -12.22
CA PHE A 180 4.57 -1.27 -12.96
C PHE A 180 6.01 -1.76 -13.09
N LYS A 181 6.64 -1.39 -14.22
CA LYS A 181 8.04 -1.70 -14.51
C LYS A 181 8.90 -0.48 -14.20
N ASP A 182 9.05 -0.17 -12.92
CA ASP A 182 9.98 0.85 -12.42
C ASP A 182 11.40 0.26 -12.26
N ASP A 183 12.40 1.11 -12.04
CA ASP A 183 13.82 0.71 -11.99
C ASP A 183 14.28 0.12 -10.63
N ASP A 184 13.40 0.11 -9.62
CA ASP A 184 13.63 -0.50 -8.30
C ASP A 184 13.18 -1.98 -8.22
N ASP A 185 13.48 -2.67 -7.12
CA ASP A 185 13.08 -4.06 -6.86
C ASP A 185 11.75 -4.21 -6.09
N SER A 186 10.97 -3.14 -5.96
CA SER A 186 9.72 -3.15 -5.19
C SER A 186 8.67 -4.12 -5.75
N VAL A 187 7.94 -4.81 -4.88
CA VAL A 187 6.85 -5.73 -5.26
C VAL A 187 5.63 -5.56 -4.35
N ASN A 188 4.47 -5.81 -4.92
CA ASN A 188 3.22 -5.90 -4.20
C ASN A 188 3.11 -7.28 -3.52
N VAL A 189 2.89 -7.29 -2.21
CA VAL A 189 2.79 -8.50 -1.37
C VAL A 189 1.47 -8.46 -0.57
N PRO A 190 0.43 -9.20 -0.99
CA PRO A 190 -0.93 -9.07 -0.42
C PRO A 190 -1.04 -9.31 1.08
N TRP A 191 -0.34 -10.32 1.61
CA TRP A 191 -0.40 -10.62 3.05
C TRP A 191 0.33 -9.57 3.88
N VAL A 192 1.38 -8.93 3.35
CA VAL A 192 2.00 -7.76 3.97
C VAL A 192 0.99 -6.62 3.98
N ALA A 193 0.30 -6.35 2.86
CA ALA A 193 -0.70 -5.28 2.78
C ALA A 193 -1.83 -5.44 3.81
N PHE A 194 -2.25 -6.68 4.08
CA PHE A 194 -3.21 -6.97 5.15
C PHE A 194 -2.69 -6.59 6.54
N LEU A 195 -1.47 -7.01 6.88
CA LEU A 195 -0.85 -6.71 8.19
C LEU A 195 -0.51 -5.22 8.34
N THR A 196 -0.13 -4.56 7.25
CA THR A 196 0.37 -3.19 7.26
C THR A 196 -0.65 -2.14 6.88
N THR A 197 -1.95 -2.47 6.88
CA THR A 197 -3.03 -1.54 6.52
C THR A 197 -2.89 -0.92 5.12
N GLY A 198 -2.22 -1.61 4.19
CA GLY A 198 -2.12 -1.26 2.77
C GLY A 198 -0.70 -1.02 2.24
N GLU A 199 0.34 -1.05 3.08
CA GLU A 199 1.72 -0.74 2.66
C GLU A 199 2.36 -1.84 1.82
N GLY A 200 1.84 -3.06 1.88
CA GLY A 200 2.30 -4.16 1.04
C GLY A 200 2.00 -3.94 -0.45
N TRP A 201 1.21 -2.94 -0.83
CA TRP A 201 1.08 -2.50 -2.24
C TRP A 201 2.29 -1.64 -2.64
N HIS A 202 3.49 -2.17 -2.42
CA HIS A 202 4.74 -1.42 -2.41
C HIS A 202 5.19 -1.01 -3.82
N ASN A 203 5.02 -1.89 -4.82
CA ASN A 203 5.32 -1.50 -6.21
C ASN A 203 4.40 -0.40 -6.72
N ASN A 204 3.11 -0.44 -6.35
CA ASN A 204 2.19 0.65 -6.69
C ASN A 204 2.60 1.96 -6.01
N HIS A 205 3.03 1.86 -4.75
CA HIS A 205 3.49 2.98 -3.96
C HIS A 205 4.77 3.61 -4.56
N HIS A 206 5.78 2.81 -4.88
CA HIS A 206 7.02 3.28 -5.51
C HIS A 206 6.78 3.92 -6.88
N HIS A 207 5.83 3.40 -7.66
CA HIS A 207 5.43 4.01 -8.93
C HIS A 207 4.77 5.40 -8.73
N ALA A 208 3.95 5.56 -7.68
CA ALA A 208 3.19 6.77 -7.43
C ALA A 208 3.24 7.22 -5.95
N PRO A 209 4.42 7.60 -5.43
CA PRO A 209 4.64 7.78 -4.00
C PRO A 209 3.81 8.92 -3.39
N GLY A 210 3.45 9.92 -4.21
CA GLY A 210 2.57 11.02 -3.78
C GLY A 210 1.09 10.66 -3.70
N SER A 211 0.67 9.45 -4.06
CA SER A 211 -0.74 9.02 -4.03
C SER A 211 -1.18 8.61 -2.62
N ALA A 212 -2.35 9.07 -2.19
CA ALA A 212 -2.95 8.65 -0.92
C ALA A 212 -3.53 7.22 -1.00
N LYS A 213 -3.63 6.67 -2.21
CA LYS A 213 -4.13 5.33 -2.51
C LYS A 213 -3.00 4.49 -3.11
N SER A 214 -2.64 3.40 -2.42
CA SER A 214 -1.60 2.46 -2.86
C SER A 214 -2.21 1.20 -3.47
N GLY A 215 -3.38 0.74 -2.99
CA GLY A 215 -4.11 -0.36 -3.64
C GLY A 215 -4.86 0.12 -4.88
N LEU A 216 -4.36 -0.16 -6.09
CA LEU A 216 -4.87 0.36 -7.36
C LEU A 216 -5.89 -0.56 -8.04
N LYS A 217 -5.77 -1.88 -7.87
CA LYS A 217 -6.75 -2.86 -8.37
C LYS A 217 -7.93 -2.99 -7.40
N TRP A 218 -9.07 -3.47 -7.91
CA TRP A 218 -10.30 -3.59 -7.12
C TRP A 218 -10.18 -4.54 -5.90
N TRP A 219 -9.29 -5.53 -5.97
CA TRP A 219 -9.02 -6.49 -4.90
C TRP A 219 -7.84 -6.09 -4.02
N GLU A 220 -7.10 -5.03 -4.37
CA GLU A 220 -6.00 -4.52 -3.55
C GLU A 220 -6.59 -3.70 -2.39
N ILE A 221 -7.03 -4.40 -1.34
CA ILE A 221 -7.64 -3.81 -0.15
C ILE A 221 -6.61 -2.91 0.55
N ASP A 222 -6.97 -1.64 0.72
CA ASP A 222 -6.10 -0.61 1.30
C ASP A 222 -6.84 0.10 2.46
N PRO A 223 -6.78 -0.45 3.69
CA PRO A 223 -7.45 0.12 4.86
C PRO A 223 -7.06 1.57 5.16
N ALA A 224 -5.79 1.94 4.94
CA ALA A 224 -5.35 3.32 5.10
C ALA A 224 -6.01 4.26 4.08
N TRP A 225 -6.14 3.85 2.82
CA TRP A 225 -6.90 4.62 1.82
C TRP A 225 -8.37 4.74 2.23
N MET A 226 -9.00 3.65 2.67
CA MET A 226 -10.38 3.68 3.16
C MET A 226 -10.55 4.66 4.33
N THR A 227 -9.57 4.71 5.23
CA THR A 227 -9.52 5.64 6.37
C THR A 227 -9.44 7.09 5.88
N ILE A 228 -8.49 7.41 4.99
CA ILE A 228 -8.32 8.76 4.42
C ILE A 228 -9.58 9.19 3.64
N LYS A 229 -10.15 8.30 2.83
CA LYS A 229 -11.38 8.56 2.09
C LYS A 229 -12.56 8.84 3.03
N THR A 230 -12.69 8.07 4.11
CA THR A 230 -13.73 8.30 5.12
C THR A 230 -13.56 9.66 5.78
N MET A 231 -12.33 10.04 6.18
CA MET A 231 -12.06 11.39 6.70
C MET A 231 -12.44 12.49 5.71
N SER A 232 -12.16 12.30 4.42
CA SER A 232 -12.57 13.24 3.37
C SER A 232 -14.08 13.41 3.27
N MET A 233 -14.85 12.33 3.43
CA MET A 233 -16.32 12.40 3.46
C MET A 233 -16.86 13.24 4.62
N PHE A 234 -16.13 13.30 5.74
CA PHE A 234 -16.46 14.15 6.89
C PHE A 234 -15.84 15.56 6.80
N GLY A 235 -15.24 15.95 5.68
CA GLY A 235 -14.63 17.27 5.50
C GLY A 235 -13.31 17.48 6.25
N LEU A 236 -12.69 16.40 6.75
CA LEU A 236 -11.40 16.47 7.48
C LEU A 236 -10.18 16.45 6.56
N VAL A 237 -10.37 16.27 5.25
CA VAL A 237 -9.30 16.27 4.25
C VAL A 237 -9.56 17.40 3.26
N SER A 238 -8.67 18.39 3.22
CA SER A 238 -8.81 19.58 2.36
C SER A 238 -8.16 19.41 0.99
N ARG A 239 -7.07 18.62 0.92
CA ARG A 239 -6.39 18.23 -0.32
C ARG A 239 -6.09 16.75 -0.26
N MET A 240 -6.25 16.06 -1.39
CA MET A 240 -5.89 14.66 -1.51
C MET A 240 -5.40 14.38 -2.93
N ASN A 241 -4.23 13.77 -3.05
CA ASN A 241 -3.67 13.34 -4.31
C ASN A 241 -3.97 11.84 -4.50
N VAL A 242 -4.47 11.47 -5.68
CA VAL A 242 -4.75 10.08 -6.03
C VAL A 242 -4.21 9.85 -7.43
N HIS A 243 -3.31 8.88 -7.57
CA HIS A 243 -2.80 8.50 -8.88
C HIS A 243 -3.97 8.08 -9.80
N LYS A 244 -4.04 8.70 -10.98
CA LYS A 244 -5.01 8.35 -12.01
C LYS A 244 -4.33 7.37 -12.95
N ASP A 245 -4.67 6.09 -12.85
CA ASP A 245 -4.20 5.08 -13.79
C ASP A 245 -4.68 5.45 -15.21
N THR A 246 -3.76 6.00 -16.00
CA THR A 246 -4.07 6.50 -17.35
C THR A 246 -4.43 5.37 -18.31
N THR A 247 -4.02 4.14 -18.01
CA THR A 247 -4.29 2.93 -18.81
C THR A 247 -5.77 2.53 -18.73
N VAL A 248 -6.38 2.59 -17.54
CA VAL A 248 -7.83 2.35 -17.37
C VAL A 248 -8.64 3.52 -17.94
N SER A 249 -8.19 4.76 -17.75
CA SER A 249 -8.82 5.95 -18.35
C SER A 249 -8.82 5.89 -19.88
N ALA A 250 -7.72 5.43 -20.49
CA ALA A 250 -7.61 5.27 -21.93
C ALA A 250 -8.52 4.14 -22.44
N ARG A 251 -8.62 3.01 -21.72
CA ARG A 251 -9.49 1.89 -22.10
C ARG A 251 -10.97 2.24 -21.95
N ALA A 252 -11.34 2.98 -20.90
CA ALA A 252 -12.70 3.50 -20.69
C ALA A 252 -13.07 4.57 -21.73
N LYS A 253 -12.15 5.48 -22.06
CA LYS A 253 -12.33 6.45 -23.16
C LYS A 253 -12.43 5.75 -24.51
N LYS A 254 -11.63 4.71 -24.76
CA LYS A 254 -11.66 3.92 -26.00
C LYS A 254 -12.95 3.10 -26.11
N ALA A 255 -13.45 2.54 -25.01
CA ALA A 255 -14.74 1.85 -24.96
C ALA A 255 -15.92 2.82 -25.15
N ALA A 256 -15.87 4.02 -24.56
CA ALA A 256 -16.87 5.07 -24.76
C ALA A 256 -16.83 5.71 -26.16
N ALA A 257 -15.67 5.70 -26.82
CA ALA A 257 -15.49 6.16 -28.19
C ALA A 257 -15.93 5.13 -29.24
N VAL A 258 -16.16 3.86 -28.86
CA VAL A 258 -16.82 2.87 -29.71
C VAL A 258 -18.31 3.11 -29.63
N THR A 259 -18.81 4.03 -30.46
CA THR A 259 -20.22 4.06 -30.82
C THR A 259 -20.57 2.72 -31.48
N PRO A 260 -21.67 2.05 -31.11
CA PRO A 260 -22.10 0.89 -31.87
C PRO A 260 -22.42 1.37 -33.29
N ARG A 261 -21.58 1.00 -34.26
CA ARG A 261 -21.93 1.16 -35.68
C ARG A 261 -23.08 0.20 -35.95
N THR A 262 -24.31 0.68 -35.77
CA THR A 262 -25.48 0.09 -36.41
C THR A 262 -25.46 0.49 -37.88
N SER A 263 -24.50 -0.04 -38.63
CA SER A 263 -24.62 -0.07 -40.08
C SER A 263 -25.57 -1.22 -40.42
N PRO A 264 -26.73 -0.96 -41.05
CA PRO A 264 -27.56 -2.04 -41.54
C PRO A 264 -26.74 -2.81 -42.57
N VAL A 265 -26.46 -4.08 -42.27
CA VAL A 265 -25.86 -4.99 -43.25
C VAL A 265 -26.92 -5.18 -44.35
N GLN A 266 -26.80 -4.44 -45.44
CA GLN A 266 -27.53 -4.77 -46.67
C GLN A 266 -26.88 -6.02 -47.25
N ILE A 267 -27.51 -7.16 -47.00
CA ILE A 267 -27.19 -8.40 -47.71
C ILE A 267 -27.64 -8.20 -49.16
N GLN A 268 -26.70 -7.86 -50.05
CA GLN A 268 -26.91 -7.98 -51.48
C GLN A 268 -26.92 -9.47 -51.84
N VAL A 269 -28.12 -10.04 -51.94
CA VAL A 269 -28.31 -11.37 -52.55
C VAL A 269 -28.07 -11.20 -54.05
N SER A 270 -26.90 -11.63 -54.53
CA SER A 270 -26.60 -11.65 -55.95
C SER A 270 -27.45 -12.72 -56.66
N THR A 271 -28.15 -12.32 -57.71
CA THR A 271 -29.13 -13.08 -58.49
C THR A 271 -28.52 -14.11 -59.44
N VAL A 272 -27.43 -14.80 -59.05
CA VAL A 272 -26.70 -15.72 -59.94
C VAL A 272 -27.07 -17.20 -59.76
N ALA A 273 -27.90 -17.56 -58.77
CA ALA A 273 -28.37 -18.93 -58.59
C ALA A 273 -29.85 -19.14 -58.98
N LYS A 274 -30.30 -18.55 -60.09
CA LYS A 274 -31.54 -18.93 -60.79
C LYS A 274 -31.21 -19.59 -62.13
N ARG A 275 -30.47 -20.70 -62.10
CA ARG A 275 -30.36 -21.67 -63.22
C ARG A 275 -29.63 -22.93 -62.74
N LYS A 276 -30.37 -23.79 -62.03
CA LYS A 276 -30.22 -25.25 -61.94
C LYS A 276 -31.15 -25.74 -60.82
N LEU A 277 -32.45 -25.66 -61.11
CA LEU A 277 -33.51 -26.29 -60.32
C LEU A 277 -34.56 -26.76 -61.32
N GLU A 278 -34.11 -27.58 -62.26
CA GLU A 278 -34.94 -28.43 -63.10
C GLU A 278 -34.24 -29.79 -63.15
N ALA A 279 -35.03 -30.84 -62.86
CA ALA A 279 -34.66 -32.23 -62.56
C ALA A 279 -34.06 -32.44 -61.15
N GLN A 280 -34.58 -33.27 -60.24
CA GLN A 280 -35.61 -34.31 -60.28
C GLN A 280 -35.98 -34.69 -58.79
N PRO A 281 -36.97 -35.57 -58.52
CA PRO A 281 -37.94 -35.39 -57.45
C PRO A 281 -37.56 -35.93 -56.06
N ILE A 282 -38.27 -35.39 -55.06
CA ILE A 282 -38.32 -35.85 -53.67
C ILE A 282 -39.00 -37.21 -53.62
N ALA A 283 -38.27 -38.26 -53.24
CA ALA A 283 -38.87 -39.46 -52.70
C ALA A 283 -37.86 -40.27 -51.84
N VAL A 284 -38.20 -40.36 -50.56
CA VAL A 284 -38.03 -41.51 -49.65
C VAL A 284 -36.67 -41.74 -48.96
N VAL A 285 -36.82 -42.04 -47.66
CA VAL A 285 -36.09 -43.03 -46.83
C VAL A 285 -35.23 -42.42 -45.71
N GLU A 286 -35.91 -42.14 -44.59
CA GLU A 286 -35.48 -42.66 -43.28
C GLU A 286 -35.08 -44.13 -43.40
N ALA A 287 -33.80 -44.48 -43.25
CA ALA A 287 -33.31 -45.76 -42.71
C ALA A 287 -31.81 -45.92 -42.98
N ALA A 288 -31.01 -45.78 -41.92
CA ALA A 288 -29.77 -46.52 -41.63
C ALA A 288 -29.11 -45.81 -40.43
N LEU A 289 -29.70 -45.81 -39.23
CA LEU A 289 -29.61 -46.92 -38.26
C LEU A 289 -28.60 -48.02 -38.63
N ASN A 290 -27.64 -48.19 -37.73
CA ASN A 290 -26.68 -49.28 -37.64
C ASN A 290 -25.70 -49.42 -38.79
N GLU A 291 -24.45 -48.98 -38.57
CA GLU A 291 -23.38 -49.96 -38.40
C GLU A 291 -22.08 -49.34 -37.88
N LYS A 292 -21.40 -50.13 -37.03
CA LYS A 292 -19.97 -50.05 -36.65
C LYS A 292 -19.58 -49.14 -35.47
N GLN A 293 -19.92 -49.69 -34.30
CA GLN A 293 -19.01 -49.85 -33.18
C GLN A 293 -17.57 -50.25 -33.57
N LEU A 294 -16.63 -49.97 -32.63
CA LEU A 294 -15.37 -50.71 -32.34
C LEU A 294 -14.29 -50.53 -33.45
N VAL A 295 -13.00 -50.29 -33.20
CA VAL A 295 -12.14 -50.60 -32.05
C VAL A 295 -10.69 -50.13 -32.31
N ILE A 296 -9.90 -49.99 -31.23
CA ILE A 296 -8.42 -50.13 -31.10
C ILE A 296 -7.57 -48.99 -31.70
N ALA A 297 -7.01 -48.09 -30.90
CA ALA A 297 -5.90 -48.23 -29.92
C ALA A 297 -4.50 -48.33 -30.55
N LYS A 298 -3.68 -47.32 -30.28
CA LYS A 298 -2.48 -47.43 -29.42
C LYS A 298 -2.11 -46.05 -28.90
#